data_AF-A0A9Q0G079-F1
#
_entry.id   AF-A0A9Q0G079-F1
#
_cell.length_a   1.000
_cell.length_b   1.000
_cell.length_c   1.000
_cell.angle_alpha   90.00
_cell.angle_beta   90.00
_cell.angle_gamma   90.00
#
_symmetry.space_group_name_H-M   'P 1'
#
loop_
_entity.id
_entity.type
_entity.pdbx_description
1 polymer ?
#
loop_
_entity_poly.entity_id
_entity_poly.type
_entity_poly.pdbx_seq_one_letter_code
_entity_poly.pdbx_strand_id
1 'polypeptide(L)'
;MGAHFVWAFSLMFLFSGRGYWQELIESIVWAHNKLKVAPATQPRALSIIQGRAVGEDLKDIMALRFPRFSQGLAQDPTTRRIWFGIATAHDFESHDDITEERLYQNIFASHFGQLAIIFLWTSGNLFHVAWQGNFEAWGQDPLHIRPIAHAIWDPHFGQPAVEAFTREGALGPVNIAYSGVYQWWYTIGLRTNEDLYGVGYTYNQNGNRVFHGSKMRNLVSTIICRDSL
;
A
#
# COMPACT_ATOMS: atom_id res chain seq x y z
N MET A 1 -4.28 -24.25 6.05
CA MET A 1 -4.11 -22.81 6.38
C MET A 1 -3.83 -21.92 5.16
N GLY A 2 -3.25 -22.40 4.05
CA GLY A 2 -3.22 -21.64 2.78
C GLY A 2 -4.62 -21.27 2.24
N ALA A 3 -5.64 -22.04 2.59
CA ALA A 3 -7.04 -21.73 2.30
C ALA A 3 -7.51 -20.42 2.93
N HIS A 4 -6.95 -19.95 4.05
CA HIS A 4 -7.35 -18.67 4.65
C HIS A 4 -6.72 -17.45 3.96
N PHE A 5 -5.51 -17.58 3.40
CA PHE A 5 -4.89 -16.51 2.61
C PHE A 5 -5.52 -16.43 1.22
N VAL A 6 -5.74 -17.58 0.55
CA VAL A 6 -6.52 -17.61 -0.69
C VAL A 6 -7.92 -17.07 -0.40
N TRP A 7 -8.58 -17.45 0.69
CA TRP A 7 -9.90 -16.90 1.03
C TRP A 7 -9.88 -15.40 1.35
N ALA A 8 -8.88 -14.87 2.06
CA ALA A 8 -8.77 -13.43 2.37
C ALA A 8 -8.35 -12.57 1.16
N PHE A 9 -7.41 -13.07 0.34
CA PHE A 9 -6.99 -12.42 -0.89
C PHE A 9 -8.08 -12.53 -1.96
N SER A 10 -8.71 -13.71 -2.11
CA SER A 10 -9.91 -13.86 -2.92
C SER A 10 -11.07 -13.05 -2.37
N LEU A 11 -11.26 -12.83 -1.06
CA LEU A 11 -12.30 -11.94 -0.52
C LEU A 11 -12.03 -10.47 -0.80
N MET A 12 -10.77 -10.03 -0.74
CA MET A 12 -10.40 -8.70 -1.21
C MET A 12 -10.76 -8.55 -2.70
N PHE A 13 -10.50 -9.56 -3.54
CA PHE A 13 -10.90 -9.59 -4.95
C PHE A 13 -12.38 -9.92 -5.22
N LEU A 14 -13.11 -10.52 -4.27
CA LEU A 14 -14.52 -10.89 -4.36
C LEU A 14 -15.40 -9.68 -4.01
N PHE A 15 -15.00 -8.89 -3.00
CA PHE A 15 -15.61 -7.59 -2.70
C PHE A 15 -15.20 -6.50 -3.70
N SER A 16 -14.01 -6.63 -4.32
CA SER A 16 -13.59 -5.83 -5.48
C SER A 16 -13.72 -6.61 -6.79
N GLY A 17 -14.83 -7.33 -6.97
CA GLY A 17 -15.10 -8.23 -8.12
C GLY A 17 -14.83 -7.59 -9.49
N ARG A 18 -14.93 -8.39 -10.57
CA ARG A 18 -14.79 -7.92 -11.97
C ARG A 18 -15.50 -6.58 -12.23
N GLY A 19 -16.65 -6.35 -11.58
CA GLY A 19 -17.38 -5.08 -11.56
C GLY A 19 -16.59 -3.90 -10.97
N TYR A 20 -15.92 -4.02 -9.82
CA TYR A 20 -15.11 -2.93 -9.25
C TYR A 20 -13.96 -2.52 -10.17
N TRP A 21 -13.22 -3.48 -10.70
CA TRP A 21 -12.10 -3.17 -11.60
C TRP A 21 -12.58 -2.61 -12.93
N GLN A 22 -13.72 -3.10 -13.42
CA GLN A 22 -14.35 -2.58 -14.62
C GLN A 22 -14.89 -1.17 -14.40
N GLU A 23 -15.61 -0.91 -13.31
CA GLU A 23 -16.11 0.42 -12.92
C GLU A 23 -14.96 1.39 -12.64
N LEU A 24 -13.86 0.94 -12.04
CA LEU A 24 -12.65 1.74 -11.84
C LEU A 24 -11.99 2.09 -13.17
N ILE A 25 -11.85 1.14 -14.10
CA ILE A 25 -11.28 1.40 -15.43
C ILE A 25 -12.21 2.30 -16.25
N GLU A 26 -13.51 2.05 -16.23
CA GLU A 26 -14.53 2.83 -16.93
C GLU A 26 -14.61 4.25 -16.37
N SER A 27 -14.51 4.44 -15.05
CA SER A 27 -14.45 5.77 -14.43
C SER A 27 -13.13 6.50 -14.72
N ILE A 28 -11.99 5.81 -14.75
CA ILE A 28 -10.71 6.38 -15.20
C ILE A 28 -10.80 6.82 -16.67
N VAL A 29 -11.30 5.96 -17.56
CA VAL A 29 -11.44 6.24 -18.99
C VAL A 29 -12.45 7.36 -19.24
N TRP A 30 -13.57 7.34 -18.54
CA TRP A 30 -14.58 8.40 -18.59
C TRP A 30 -14.01 9.74 -18.13
N ALA A 31 -13.35 9.77 -16.96
CA ALA A 31 -12.75 10.99 -16.42
C ALA A 31 -11.65 11.54 -17.35
N HIS A 32 -10.84 10.65 -17.93
CA HIS A 32 -9.80 11.03 -18.89
C HIS A 32 -10.40 11.66 -20.16
N ASN A 33 -11.52 11.12 -20.66
CA ASN A 33 -12.18 11.57 -21.88
C ASN A 33 -13.03 12.85 -21.66
N LYS A 34 -13.68 12.98 -20.50
CA LYS A 34 -14.52 14.15 -20.17
C LYS A 34 -13.74 15.35 -19.65
N LEU A 35 -12.71 15.14 -18.83
CA LEU A 35 -12.01 16.23 -18.14
C LEU A 35 -10.75 16.71 -18.89
N LYS A 36 -10.37 16.08 -20.02
CA LYS A 36 -9.16 16.40 -20.81
C LYS A 36 -7.90 16.60 -19.94
N VAL A 37 -7.75 15.82 -18.87
CA VAL A 37 -6.59 15.90 -17.98
C VAL A 37 -5.45 15.07 -18.57
N ALA A 38 -4.86 15.54 -19.66
CA ALA A 38 -3.45 15.34 -20.04
C ALA A 38 -3.16 16.19 -21.29
N PRO A 39 -2.20 17.13 -21.23
CA PRO A 39 -0.81 16.79 -20.89
C PRO A 39 -0.15 17.86 -19.98
N ALA A 40 -0.06 17.63 -18.67
CA ALA A 40 0.86 18.39 -17.82
C ALA A 40 1.07 17.84 -16.39
N THR A 41 0.47 16.72 -16.00
CA THR A 41 0.76 16.12 -14.69
C THR A 41 2.05 15.31 -14.75
N GLN A 42 3.18 16.03 -14.79
CA GLN A 42 4.47 15.46 -14.41
C GLN A 42 4.35 15.01 -12.95
N PRO A 43 4.64 13.74 -12.61
CA PRO A 43 4.73 13.33 -11.20
C PRO A 43 5.93 14.06 -10.59
N ARG A 44 5.68 15.22 -9.96
CA ARG A 44 6.69 15.89 -9.15
C ARG A 44 6.70 15.21 -7.79
N ALA A 45 7.79 14.51 -7.51
CA ALA A 45 8.14 14.15 -6.15
C ALA A 45 8.20 15.44 -5.32
N LEU A 46 7.35 15.56 -4.30
CA LEU A 46 7.44 16.66 -3.34
C LEU A 46 8.75 16.49 -2.57
N SER A 47 9.70 17.36 -2.87
CA SER A 47 10.92 17.52 -2.08
C SER A 47 10.54 18.01 -0.68
N ILE A 48 11.08 17.37 0.37
CA ILE A 48 10.94 17.71 1.79
C ILE A 48 11.24 19.20 2.08
N ILE A 49 11.89 19.91 1.16
CA ILE A 49 12.32 21.30 1.32
C ILE A 49 11.23 22.31 0.89
N GLN A 50 10.17 21.89 0.17
CA GLN A 50 9.06 22.77 -0.22
C GLN A 50 7.97 22.93 0.85
N GLY A 51 8.08 22.24 1.99
CA GLY A 51 7.17 22.37 3.13
C GLY A 51 7.32 23.67 3.94
N ARG A 52 8.10 24.66 3.47
CA ARG A 52 8.46 25.87 4.23
C ARG A 52 8.13 27.17 3.51
N ALA A 53 6.89 27.30 3.02
CA ALA A 53 6.34 28.57 2.58
C ALA A 53 4.81 28.60 2.73
N VAL A 54 4.30 28.40 3.94
CA VAL A 54 2.93 28.78 4.34
C VAL A 54 3.03 29.38 5.74
N GLY A 55 3.71 30.52 5.85
CA GLY A 55 4.01 31.19 7.12
C GLY A 55 3.29 32.53 7.32
N GLU A 56 2.49 32.98 6.36
CA GLU A 56 1.72 34.22 6.45
C GLU A 56 0.24 33.96 6.18
N ASP A 57 -0.40 33.14 7.01
CA ASP A 57 -1.84 33.29 7.28
C ASP A 57 -2.27 32.61 8.59
N LEU A 58 -1.57 32.92 9.69
CA LEU A 58 -1.85 32.32 11.00
C LEU A 58 -3.15 32.81 11.65
N LYS A 59 -3.85 33.79 11.05
CA LYS A 59 -5.14 34.28 11.56
C LYS A 59 -6.30 33.38 11.12
N ASP A 60 -6.23 32.80 9.93
CA ASP A 60 -7.25 31.87 9.43
C ASP A 60 -7.06 30.42 9.92
N ILE A 61 -5.87 30.06 10.42
CA ILE A 61 -5.64 28.74 11.05
C ILE A 61 -6.38 28.59 12.38
N MET A 62 -6.65 29.69 13.10
CA MET A 62 -7.46 29.66 14.32
C MET A 62 -8.95 29.37 14.05
N ALA A 63 -9.42 29.48 12.79
CA ALA A 63 -10.79 29.18 12.40
C ALA A 63 -10.99 27.72 11.93
N LEU A 64 -9.93 26.96 11.68
CA LEU A 64 -10.02 25.57 11.18
C LEU A 64 -10.03 24.56 12.34
N ARG A 65 -11.15 24.51 13.06
CA ARG A 65 -11.40 23.54 14.13
C ARG A 65 -11.76 22.18 13.51
N PHE A 66 -11.02 21.11 13.85
CA PHE A 66 -11.38 19.76 13.43
C PHE A 66 -12.78 19.36 13.94
N PRO A 67 -13.61 18.70 13.12
CA PRO A 67 -13.40 18.35 11.70
C PRO A 67 -13.76 19.47 10.71
N ARG A 68 -12.89 19.72 9.72
CA ARG A 68 -13.10 20.78 8.71
C ARG A 68 -14.34 20.56 7.84
N PHE A 69 -14.71 19.31 7.62
CA PHE A 69 -15.78 18.89 6.70
C PHE A 69 -17.18 18.91 7.34
N SER A 70 -17.29 19.25 8.63
CA SER A 70 -18.58 19.44 9.31
C SER A 70 -18.49 20.54 10.37
N GLN A 71 -19.04 21.72 10.06
CA GLN A 71 -19.09 22.88 10.94
C GLN A 71 -19.93 22.61 12.18
N GLY A 72 -21.05 21.90 12.03
CA GLY A 72 -21.90 21.50 13.15
C GLY A 72 -21.13 20.65 14.17
N LEU A 73 -20.30 19.72 13.68
CA LEU A 73 -19.47 18.89 14.55
C LEU A 73 -18.25 19.64 15.08
N ALA A 74 -17.65 20.54 14.28
CA ALA A 74 -16.54 21.39 14.72
C ALA A 74 -16.91 22.31 15.89
N GLN A 75 -18.18 22.68 16.02
CA GLN A 75 -18.69 23.50 17.13
C GLN A 75 -18.88 22.71 18.44
N ASP A 76 -19.03 21.38 18.39
CA ASP A 76 -19.24 20.54 19.57
C ASP A 76 -18.07 20.68 20.58
N PRO A 77 -18.31 21.16 21.81
CA PRO A 77 -17.26 21.39 22.79
C PRO A 77 -16.77 20.11 23.49
N THR A 78 -17.44 18.98 23.29
CA THR A 78 -17.15 17.73 23.99
C THR A 78 -16.17 16.83 23.23
N THR A 79 -15.76 15.71 23.85
CA THR A 79 -14.95 14.67 23.20
C THR A 79 -15.69 13.94 22.07
N ARG A 80 -17.04 14.03 22.03
CA ARG A 80 -17.88 13.49 20.95
C ARG A 80 -17.43 13.99 19.59
N ARG A 81 -17.05 15.27 19.49
CA ARG A 81 -16.49 15.90 18.28
C ARG A 81 -15.38 15.07 17.65
N ILE A 82 -14.44 14.60 18.47
CA ILE A 82 -13.26 13.87 18.00
C ILE A 82 -13.68 12.50 17.45
N TRP A 83 -14.47 11.76 18.22
CA TRP A 83 -14.91 10.42 17.85
C TRP A 83 -15.76 10.42 16.59
N PHE A 84 -16.77 11.29 16.53
CA PHE A 84 -17.62 11.41 15.35
C PHE A 84 -16.85 11.95 14.16
N GLY A 85 -15.90 12.87 14.37
CA GLY A 85 -15.08 13.41 13.29
C GLY A 85 -14.16 12.36 12.67
N ILE A 86 -13.74 11.35 13.41
CA ILE A 86 -13.00 10.22 12.85
C ILE A 86 -13.98 9.24 12.17
N ALA A 87 -15.12 8.96 12.80
CA ALA A 87 -16.10 8.00 12.29
C ALA A 87 -16.74 8.41 10.96
N THR A 88 -16.97 9.71 10.72
CA THR A 88 -17.62 10.21 9.50
C THR A 88 -16.63 10.78 8.47
N ALA A 89 -15.33 10.58 8.66
CA ALA A 89 -14.30 11.16 7.80
C ALA A 89 -14.41 10.69 6.33
N HIS A 90 -14.87 9.46 6.09
CA HIS A 90 -15.06 8.90 4.74
C HIS A 90 -16.53 8.85 4.30
N ASP A 91 -17.46 9.38 5.11
CA ASP A 91 -18.86 9.56 4.72
C ASP A 91 -19.01 10.88 3.95
N PHE A 92 -18.49 10.89 2.72
CA PHE A 92 -18.37 12.12 1.93
C PHE A 92 -19.72 12.77 1.58
N GLU A 93 -20.78 11.98 1.50
CA GLU A 93 -22.14 12.47 1.23
C GLU A 93 -22.68 13.32 2.38
N SER A 94 -22.21 13.07 3.61
CA SER A 94 -22.62 13.81 4.81
C SER A 94 -21.77 15.07 5.06
N HIS A 95 -20.82 15.39 4.18
CA HIS A 95 -19.94 16.56 4.36
C HIS A 95 -20.64 17.84 3.94
N ASP A 96 -20.33 18.94 4.65
CA ASP A 96 -20.93 20.24 4.37
C ASP A 96 -20.59 20.69 2.93
N ASP A 97 -21.59 21.24 2.22
CA ASP A 97 -21.47 21.79 0.86
C ASP A 97 -20.88 20.82 -0.19
N ILE A 98 -21.09 19.51 -0.03
CA ILE A 98 -20.66 18.52 -1.03
C ILE A 98 -21.60 18.54 -2.25
N THR A 99 -21.02 18.66 -3.45
CA THR A 99 -21.73 18.48 -4.72
C THR A 99 -21.46 17.09 -5.27
N GLU A 100 -22.34 16.57 -6.13
CA GLU A 100 -22.16 15.26 -6.76
C GLU A 100 -20.82 15.17 -7.52
N GLU A 101 -20.44 16.21 -8.27
CA GLU A 101 -19.16 16.26 -8.97
C GLU A 101 -17.97 16.14 -8.00
N ARG A 102 -18.00 16.88 -6.89
CA ARG A 102 -16.91 16.89 -5.90
C ARG A 102 -16.85 15.57 -5.11
N LEU A 103 -18.01 14.97 -4.85
CA LEU A 103 -18.12 13.64 -4.26
C LEU A 103 -17.37 12.61 -5.11
N TYR A 104 -17.68 12.54 -6.41
CA TYR A 104 -17.00 11.60 -7.31
C TYR A 104 -15.50 11.89 -7.47
N GLN A 105 -15.09 13.17 -7.52
CA GLN A 105 -13.66 13.52 -7.56
C GLN A 105 -12.91 13.07 -6.29
N ASN A 106 -13.52 13.23 -5.12
CA ASN A 106 -12.94 12.77 -3.85
C ASN A 106 -12.83 11.25 -3.82
N ILE A 107 -13.91 10.53 -4.19
CA ILE A 107 -13.92 9.06 -4.26
C ILE A 107 -12.83 8.57 -5.22
N PHE A 108 -12.74 9.16 -6.41
CA PHE A 108 -11.72 8.81 -7.40
C PHE A 108 -10.29 9.02 -6.87
N ALA A 109 -10.01 10.17 -6.24
CA ALA A 109 -8.71 10.44 -5.63
C ALA A 109 -8.39 9.46 -4.48
N SER A 110 -9.38 9.12 -3.65
CA SER A 110 -9.23 8.13 -2.57
C SER A 110 -8.85 6.76 -3.09
N HIS A 111 -9.36 6.33 -4.25
CA HIS A 111 -8.95 5.07 -4.88
C HIS A 111 -7.45 5.06 -5.24
N PHE A 112 -6.92 6.16 -5.78
CA PHE A 112 -5.47 6.26 -6.03
C PHE A 112 -4.66 6.23 -4.74
N GLY A 113 -5.15 6.87 -3.67
CA GLY A 113 -4.55 6.76 -2.34
C GLY A 113 -4.50 5.31 -1.84
N GLN A 114 -5.61 4.59 -1.95
CA GLN A 114 -5.70 3.19 -1.55
C GLN A 114 -4.75 2.29 -2.37
N LEU A 115 -4.70 2.48 -3.69
CA LEU A 115 -3.77 1.76 -4.56
C LEU A 115 -2.31 2.04 -4.18
N ALA A 116 -1.96 3.29 -3.86
CA ALA A 116 -0.62 3.65 -3.42
C ALA A 116 -0.23 2.93 -2.12
N ILE A 117 -1.15 2.82 -1.15
CA ILE A 117 -0.93 2.08 0.10
C ILE A 117 -0.69 0.58 -0.18
N ILE A 118 -1.49 -0.02 -1.07
CA ILE A 118 -1.33 -1.43 -1.46
C ILE A 118 0.03 -1.66 -2.13
N PHE A 119 0.45 -0.78 -3.04
CA PHE A 119 1.76 -0.90 -3.70
C PHE A 119 2.92 -0.71 -2.71
N LEU A 120 2.81 0.25 -1.79
CA LEU A 120 3.80 0.45 -0.74
C LEU A 120 3.90 -0.77 0.17
N TRP A 121 2.76 -1.31 0.61
CA TRP A 121 2.72 -2.53 1.42
C TRP A 121 3.35 -3.72 0.70
N THR A 122 2.98 -3.96 -0.57
CA THR A 122 3.52 -5.06 -1.38
C THR A 122 5.04 -4.92 -1.55
N SER A 123 5.51 -3.70 -1.85
CA SER A 123 6.94 -3.44 -1.97
C SER A 123 7.68 -3.55 -0.64
N GLY A 124 7.04 -3.19 0.49
CA GLY A 124 7.62 -3.37 1.82
C GLY A 124 7.88 -4.85 2.12
N ASN A 125 6.93 -5.73 1.79
CA ASN A 125 7.11 -7.17 1.93
C ASN A 125 8.28 -7.69 1.09
N LEU A 126 8.36 -7.31 -0.19
CA LEU A 126 9.48 -7.67 -1.06
C LEU A 126 10.82 -7.18 -0.51
N PHE A 127 10.87 -5.92 -0.08
CA PHE A 127 12.09 -5.30 0.45
C PHE A 127 12.58 -5.97 1.73
N HIS A 128 11.69 -6.22 2.69
CA HIS A 128 12.07 -6.87 3.94
C HIS A 128 12.59 -8.29 3.72
N VAL A 129 11.97 -9.06 2.82
CA VAL A 129 12.45 -10.41 2.51
C VAL A 129 13.76 -10.37 1.73
N ALA A 130 13.91 -9.46 0.76
CA ALA A 130 15.16 -9.31 0.00
C ALA A 130 16.34 -8.86 0.88
N TRP A 131 16.07 -8.07 1.92
CA TRP A 131 17.11 -7.52 2.79
C TRP A 131 17.44 -8.39 3.98
N GLN A 132 16.41 -8.89 4.67
CA GLN A 132 16.53 -9.53 5.98
C GLN A 132 16.00 -10.97 5.99
N GLY A 133 15.40 -11.41 4.88
CA GLY A 133 14.86 -12.75 4.72
C GLY A 133 15.92 -13.77 4.30
N ASN A 134 15.46 -14.98 4.04
CA ASN A 134 16.27 -16.11 3.61
C ASN A 134 15.75 -16.73 2.29
N PHE A 135 15.23 -15.90 1.38
CA PHE A 135 14.54 -16.36 0.16
C PHE A 135 15.35 -17.32 -0.71
N GLU A 136 16.63 -17.02 -0.93
CA GLU A 136 17.52 -17.89 -1.71
C GLU A 136 17.78 -19.24 -1.04
N ALA A 137 18.06 -19.22 0.27
CA ALA A 137 18.26 -20.44 1.05
C ALA A 137 16.97 -21.28 1.06
N TRP A 138 15.82 -20.65 1.31
CA TRP A 138 14.51 -21.28 1.25
C TRP A 138 14.24 -21.90 -0.13
N GLY A 139 14.66 -21.24 -1.22
CA GLY A 139 14.50 -21.75 -2.58
C GLY A 139 15.30 -23.03 -2.88
N GLN A 140 16.35 -23.32 -2.10
CA GLN A 140 17.13 -24.57 -2.21
C GLN A 140 16.50 -25.75 -1.47
N ASP A 141 15.89 -25.49 -0.31
CA ASP A 141 15.17 -26.51 0.47
C ASP A 141 13.85 -25.98 1.07
N PRO A 142 12.80 -25.83 0.23
CA PRO A 142 11.53 -25.22 0.64
C PRO A 142 10.75 -26.01 1.70
N LEU A 143 11.08 -27.29 1.90
CA LEU A 143 10.35 -28.20 2.80
C LEU A 143 10.88 -28.15 4.24
N HIS A 144 12.16 -27.85 4.43
CA HIS A 144 12.77 -27.85 5.76
C HIS A 144 13.17 -26.46 6.24
N ILE A 145 13.48 -25.53 5.34
CA ILE A 145 13.81 -24.15 5.72
C ILE A 145 12.54 -23.36 5.95
N ARG A 146 12.43 -22.70 7.10
CA ARG A 146 11.28 -21.82 7.37
C ARG A 146 11.54 -20.42 6.80
N PRO A 147 10.56 -19.83 6.09
CA PRO A 147 10.73 -18.52 5.47
C PRO A 147 10.77 -17.41 6.53
N ILE A 148 11.68 -16.46 6.38
CA ILE A 148 11.84 -15.31 7.29
C ILE A 148 11.07 -14.10 6.75
N ALA A 149 10.27 -13.45 7.60
CA ALA A 149 9.54 -12.24 7.23
C ALA A 149 10.45 -11.00 7.25
N HIS A 150 11.01 -10.69 8.44
CA HIS A 150 11.92 -9.57 8.67
C HIS A 150 12.68 -9.81 9.98
N ALA A 151 13.75 -9.04 10.20
CA ALA A 151 14.47 -9.03 11.47
C ALA A 151 13.65 -8.33 12.57
N ILE A 152 13.84 -8.75 13.81
CA ILE A 152 13.25 -8.12 14.98
C ILE A 152 14.30 -7.21 15.60
N TRP A 153 13.96 -5.94 15.78
CA TRP A 153 14.78 -4.98 16.52
C TRP A 153 13.94 -4.39 17.65
N ASP A 154 14.00 -5.03 18.82
CA ASP A 154 13.32 -4.56 20.03
C ASP A 154 14.34 -4.38 21.17
N PRO A 155 14.62 -3.14 21.61
CA PRO A 155 15.59 -2.87 22.66
C PRO A 155 15.16 -3.39 24.05
N HIS A 156 13.90 -3.79 24.23
CA HIS A 156 13.41 -4.36 25.48
C HIS A 156 13.64 -5.88 25.56
N PHE A 157 14.14 -6.52 24.49
CA PHE A 157 14.43 -7.95 24.52
C PHE A 157 15.61 -8.24 25.46
N GLY A 158 15.33 -9.01 26.51
CA GLY A 158 16.37 -9.67 27.30
C GLY A 158 17.03 -10.80 26.51
N GLN A 159 18.21 -11.24 26.95
CA GLN A 159 18.99 -12.30 26.31
C GLN A 159 18.18 -13.58 25.99
N PRO A 160 17.30 -14.09 26.89
CA PRO A 160 16.50 -15.28 26.57
C PRO A 160 15.54 -15.08 25.39
N ALA A 161 15.01 -13.86 25.20
CA ALA A 161 14.14 -13.56 24.07
C ALA A 161 14.95 -13.46 22.77
N VAL A 162 16.13 -12.83 22.82
CA VAL A 162 17.05 -12.77 21.68
C VAL A 162 17.38 -14.17 21.18
N GLU A 163 17.75 -15.09 22.09
CA GLU A 163 18.03 -16.49 21.75
C GLU A 163 16.78 -17.22 21.23
N ALA A 164 15.63 -17.04 21.87
CA ALA A 164 14.39 -17.70 21.46
C ALA A 164 13.89 -17.29 20.07
N PHE A 165 14.18 -16.06 19.62
CA PHE A 165 13.78 -15.54 18.31
C PHE A 165 14.90 -15.59 17.26
N THR A 166 16.14 -15.89 17.65
CA THR A 166 17.24 -16.16 16.71
C THR A 166 17.11 -17.60 16.21
N ARG A 167 16.44 -17.78 15.08
CA ARG A 167 16.07 -19.09 14.50
C ARG A 167 16.62 -19.24 13.08
N GLU A 168 16.58 -20.46 12.54
CA GLU A 168 16.90 -20.76 11.13
C GLU A 168 18.31 -20.32 10.68
N GLY A 169 19.28 -20.31 11.60
CA GLY A 169 20.65 -19.89 11.29
C GLY A 169 20.80 -18.38 11.01
N ALA A 170 19.78 -17.58 11.33
CA ALA A 170 19.88 -16.12 11.27
C ALA A 170 20.90 -15.58 12.28
N LEU A 171 21.53 -14.45 11.95
CA LEU A 171 22.52 -13.79 12.82
C LEU A 171 21.88 -13.10 14.04
N GLY A 172 20.55 -13.04 14.12
CA GLY A 172 19.82 -12.42 15.21
C GLY A 172 18.33 -12.71 15.16
N PRO A 173 17.54 -12.05 16.03
CA PRO A 173 16.12 -12.29 16.16
C PRO A 173 15.35 -12.04 14.85
N VAL A 174 14.52 -12.99 14.45
CA VAL A 174 13.73 -12.92 13.21
C VAL A 174 12.30 -13.42 13.43
N ASN A 175 11.39 -12.94 12.60
CA ASN A 175 10.02 -13.46 12.56
C ASN A 175 9.85 -14.45 11.39
N ILE A 176 9.12 -15.54 11.62
CA ILE A 176 8.81 -16.54 10.59
C ILE A 176 7.59 -16.08 9.79
N ALA A 177 7.70 -16.11 8.47
CA ALA A 177 6.62 -15.74 7.57
C ALA A 177 5.60 -16.88 7.43
N TYR A 178 4.32 -16.56 7.62
CA TYR A 178 3.20 -17.48 7.40
C TYR A 178 2.24 -17.00 6.30
N SER A 179 2.58 -15.93 5.60
CA SER A 179 1.74 -15.29 4.57
C SER A 179 1.72 -16.05 3.23
N GLY A 180 2.66 -16.97 2.99
CA GLY A 180 2.75 -17.72 1.73
C GLY A 180 3.48 -16.97 0.59
N VAL A 181 4.03 -15.78 0.86
CA VAL A 181 4.64 -14.94 -0.18
C VAL A 181 5.90 -15.55 -0.81
N TYR A 182 6.65 -16.36 -0.06
CA TYR A 182 7.81 -17.09 -0.58
C TYR A 182 7.39 -18.09 -1.66
N GLN A 183 6.38 -18.91 -1.36
CA GLN A 183 5.83 -19.89 -2.27
C GLN A 183 5.33 -19.21 -3.55
N TRP A 184 4.59 -18.12 -3.39
CA TRP A 184 4.05 -17.36 -4.51
C TRP A 184 5.16 -16.80 -5.42
N TRP A 185 6.10 -16.04 -4.86
CA TRP A 185 7.22 -15.45 -5.59
C TRP A 185 8.09 -16.50 -6.29
N TYR A 186 8.28 -17.64 -5.64
CA TYR A 186 8.98 -18.76 -6.25
C TYR A 186 8.20 -19.39 -7.41
N THR A 187 6.88 -19.60 -7.28
CA THR A 187 6.07 -20.12 -8.40
C THR A 187 6.01 -19.22 -9.63
N ILE A 188 6.09 -17.89 -9.44
CA ILE A 188 6.11 -16.94 -10.57
C ILE A 188 7.52 -16.72 -11.15
N GLY A 189 8.54 -17.40 -10.62
CA GLY A 189 9.88 -17.45 -11.21
C GLY A 189 10.96 -16.58 -10.55
N LEU A 190 10.69 -15.91 -9.42
CA LEU A 190 11.73 -15.17 -8.69
C LEU A 190 12.67 -16.16 -7.99
N ARG A 191 13.99 -15.93 -8.06
CA ARG A 191 14.99 -16.87 -7.51
C ARG A 191 16.03 -16.20 -6.63
N THR A 192 16.34 -14.93 -6.84
CA THR A 192 17.37 -14.23 -6.06
C THR A 192 16.82 -13.07 -5.25
N ASN A 193 17.60 -12.58 -4.30
CA ASN A 193 17.30 -11.35 -3.58
C ASN A 193 17.32 -10.14 -4.53
N GLU A 194 18.20 -10.12 -5.54
CA GLU A 194 18.16 -9.05 -6.57
C GLU A 194 16.86 -9.06 -7.37
N ASP A 195 16.29 -10.23 -7.66
CA ASP A 195 14.98 -10.31 -8.31
C ASP A 195 13.90 -9.63 -7.46
N LEU A 196 13.90 -9.88 -6.16
CA LEU A 196 12.95 -9.27 -5.22
C LEU A 196 13.15 -7.75 -5.12
N TYR A 197 14.40 -7.27 -4.99
CA TYR A 197 14.71 -5.85 -5.04
C TYR A 197 14.31 -5.20 -6.37
N GLY A 198 14.57 -5.88 -7.48
CA GLY A 198 14.28 -5.42 -8.84
C GLY A 198 12.80 -5.48 -9.21
N VAL A 199 11.95 -6.13 -8.43
CA VAL A 199 10.48 -6.01 -8.55
C VAL A 199 9.99 -4.75 -7.83
N GLY A 200 10.66 -4.34 -6.74
CA GLY A 200 10.33 -3.12 -5.99
C GLY A 200 10.72 -1.81 -6.70
N TYR A 201 11.72 -1.84 -7.58
CA TYR A 201 12.21 -0.68 -8.33
C TYR A 201 12.25 -0.98 -9.82
N THR A 202 11.87 -0.01 -10.65
CA THR A 202 12.18 -0.10 -12.09
C THR A 202 12.83 1.18 -12.57
N TYR A 203 13.52 1.10 -13.70
CA TYR A 203 14.21 2.23 -14.29
C TYR A 203 13.26 2.98 -15.21
N ASN A 204 13.17 4.30 -15.05
CA ASN A 204 12.51 5.12 -16.07
C ASN A 204 13.36 5.17 -17.35
N GLN A 205 12.81 5.72 -18.45
CA GLN A 205 13.51 5.85 -19.73
C GLN A 205 14.84 6.64 -19.66
N ASN A 206 15.09 7.34 -18.54
CA ASN A 206 16.28 8.15 -18.29
C ASN A 206 17.27 7.46 -17.33
N GLY A 207 17.06 6.18 -16.97
CA GLY A 207 17.98 5.41 -16.12
C GLY A 207 17.89 5.73 -14.62
N ASN A 208 16.91 6.54 -14.18
CA ASN A 208 16.70 6.80 -12.76
C ASN A 208 15.89 5.67 -12.11
N ARG A 209 16.26 5.28 -10.89
CA ARG A 209 15.46 4.36 -10.06
C ARG A 209 14.14 5.04 -9.69
N VAL A 210 13.03 4.48 -10.14
CA VAL A 210 11.68 4.96 -9.84
C VAL A 210 10.86 3.80 -9.28
N PHE A 211 10.07 4.08 -8.24
CA PHE A 211 9.03 3.18 -7.77
C PHE A 211 7.97 3.07 -8.87
N HIS A 212 8.05 2.05 -9.70
CA HIS A 212 7.13 1.85 -10.81
C HIS A 212 6.80 0.36 -10.82
N GLY A 213 5.55 0.00 -10.57
CA GLY A 213 5.05 -1.37 -10.59
C GLY A 213 5.03 -2.02 -11.98
N SER A 214 5.97 -1.71 -12.87
CA SER A 214 5.96 -2.27 -14.23
C SER A 214 6.38 -3.74 -14.28
N LYS A 215 7.12 -4.26 -13.27
CA LYS A 215 7.25 -5.72 -13.06
C LYS A 215 6.04 -6.32 -12.32
N MET A 216 5.25 -5.51 -11.60
CA MET A 216 3.92 -5.93 -11.10
C MET A 216 2.89 -6.08 -12.23
N ARG A 217 3.07 -5.45 -13.39
CA ARG A 217 2.20 -5.72 -14.57
C ARG A 217 2.27 -7.17 -15.02
N ASN A 218 3.44 -7.80 -14.99
CA ASN A 218 3.56 -9.23 -15.29
C ASN A 218 3.00 -10.10 -14.17
N LEU A 219 3.08 -9.64 -12.92
CA LEU A 219 2.47 -10.30 -11.75
C LEU A 219 0.94 -10.31 -11.86
N VAL A 220 0.33 -9.16 -12.14
CA VAL A 220 -1.12 -8.97 -12.33
C VAL A 220 -1.60 -9.63 -13.63
N SER A 221 -0.82 -9.54 -14.72
CA SER A 221 -1.17 -10.19 -15.99
C SER A 221 -1.06 -11.73 -15.91
N THR A 222 -0.14 -12.27 -15.11
CA THR A 222 -0.08 -13.72 -14.83
C THR A 222 -1.21 -14.18 -13.89
N ILE A 223 -1.66 -13.32 -12.98
CA ILE A 223 -2.85 -13.57 -12.13
C ILE A 223 -4.14 -13.58 -12.96
N ILE A 224 -4.25 -12.73 -13.99
CA ILE A 224 -5.47 -12.59 -14.80
C ILE A 224 -5.53 -13.57 -15.99
N CYS A 225 -4.39 -13.94 -16.59
CA CYS A 225 -4.39 -14.71 -17.85
C CYS A 225 -4.13 -16.22 -17.69
N ARG A 226 -3.92 -16.77 -16.49
CA ARG A 226 -3.66 -18.22 -16.33
C ARG A 226 -4.90 -19.10 -16.20
N ASP A 227 -6.10 -18.53 -16.06
CA ASP A 227 -7.37 -19.27 -15.99
C ASP A 227 -8.17 -19.19 -17.32
N SER A 228 -7.50 -19.01 -18.46
CA SER A 228 -8.15 -18.93 -19.78
C SER A 228 -7.45 -19.75 -20.87
N LEU A 229 -6.96 -20.94 -20.51
CA LEU A 229 -6.69 -22.03 -21.45
C LEU A 229 -7.31 -23.34 -20.94
#